data_AF-A0A8I1LAF7-F1
#
_entry.id   AF-A0A8I1LAF7-F1
#
_cell.length_a   1.000
_cell.length_b   1.000
_cell.length_c   1.000
_cell.angle_alpha   90.00
_cell.angle_beta   90.00
_cell.angle_gamma   90.00
#
_symmetry.space_group_name_H-M   'P 1'
#
loop_
_entity.id
_entity.type
_entity.pdbx_description
1 polymer ?
#
loop_
_entity_poly.entity_id
_entity_poly.type
_entity_poly.pdbx_seq_one_letter_code
_entity_poly.pdbx_strand_id
1 'polypeptide(L)'
;MLDGMSIGHYSGTDTGVTVLYCGPGGALGSVDVRGGGPGTRETDLLQPHNTVERVHAVVLAGGSAFGLAAADGVMNELAEQGIGFPVFGEDKPGPRVPIVPGAVIFDLLVGPSRPGPEEGAAALRAALIGSDESMGSVGAGVGATAGKLRGGFGLATRRVRDYEVSAAMVANPVGEVIEPQSGRLYGAPGRTPVNAAAYRALPHPAESKLNTTIGAVLTDAPVTTAQAQRLAMTAHDGIARAVRPAHSPLDGDTIFALSTAKRPAELSTQVVTQLCAAAADAVEEAIVNAVTAANPGLGLSAYRDLLD
;
A
#
# COMPACT_ATOMS: atom_id res chain seq x y z
N MET A 1 7.52 -11.90 2.43
CA MET A 1 6.55 -11.74 1.33
C MET A 1 5.94 -13.10 1.04
N LEU A 2 4.68 -13.18 0.61
CA LEU A 2 4.05 -14.45 0.27
C LEU A 2 4.69 -15.07 -0.97
N ASP A 3 4.76 -16.40 -0.99
CA ASP A 3 5.22 -17.15 -2.15
C ASP A 3 4.37 -16.79 -3.39
N GLY A 4 5.06 -16.49 -4.51
CA GLY A 4 4.43 -16.10 -5.76
C GLY A 4 4.15 -14.60 -5.92
N MET A 5 4.49 -13.78 -4.92
CA MET A 5 4.48 -12.32 -5.01
C MET A 5 5.88 -11.74 -4.78
N SER A 6 6.14 -10.57 -5.36
CA SER A 6 7.36 -9.81 -5.10
C SER A 6 7.10 -8.32 -5.08
N ILE A 7 7.94 -7.59 -4.35
CA ILE A 7 7.93 -6.14 -4.30
C ILE A 7 9.11 -5.61 -5.10
N GLY A 8 8.87 -4.55 -5.87
CA GLY A 8 9.93 -3.75 -6.45
C GLY A 8 9.71 -2.27 -6.21
N HIS A 9 10.80 -1.54 -6.03
CA HIS A 9 10.79 -0.11 -5.78
C HIS A 9 11.56 0.65 -6.87
N TYR A 10 11.02 1.81 -7.24
CA TYR A 10 11.81 2.89 -7.80
C TYR A 10 11.83 4.02 -6.77
N SER A 11 13.01 4.42 -6.32
CA SER A 11 13.20 5.48 -5.33
C SER A 11 13.86 6.69 -6.01
N GLY A 12 13.07 7.74 -6.25
CA GLY A 12 13.56 9.03 -6.74
C GLY A 12 14.12 9.90 -5.61
N THR A 13 14.30 11.18 -5.90
CA THR A 13 14.84 12.15 -4.93
C THR A 13 13.88 12.50 -3.80
N ASP A 14 12.61 12.64 -4.13
CA ASP A 14 11.52 13.23 -3.34
C ASP A 14 10.19 12.47 -3.51
N THR A 15 10.18 11.45 -4.37
CA THR A 15 9.01 10.62 -4.71
C THR A 15 9.47 9.23 -5.15
N GLY A 16 8.55 8.33 -5.47
CA GLY A 16 8.87 7.04 -6.05
C GLY A 16 7.65 6.17 -6.33
N VAL A 17 7.93 4.92 -6.72
CA VAL A 17 6.94 3.91 -7.08
C VAL A 17 7.23 2.61 -6.35
N THR A 18 6.19 1.91 -5.92
CA THR A 18 6.24 0.56 -5.38
C THR A 18 5.26 -0.32 -6.15
N VAL A 19 5.78 -1.43 -6.66
CA VAL A 19 5.01 -2.40 -7.43
C VAL A 19 4.92 -3.68 -6.62
N LEU A 20 3.69 -4.14 -6.38
CA LEU A 20 3.41 -5.47 -5.85
C LEU A 20 3.11 -6.39 -7.04
N TYR A 21 4.11 -7.12 -7.52
CA TYR A 21 3.96 -8.05 -8.63
C TYR A 21 3.32 -9.36 -8.16
N CYS A 22 2.30 -9.82 -8.87
CA CYS A 22 1.45 -10.94 -8.47
C CYS A 22 1.74 -12.24 -9.24
N GLY A 23 2.88 -12.32 -9.91
CA GLY A 23 3.25 -13.46 -10.74
C GLY A 23 2.46 -13.55 -12.06
N PRO A 24 2.83 -14.50 -12.94
CA PRO A 24 2.27 -14.60 -14.29
C PRO A 24 0.79 -15.03 -14.31
N GLY A 25 0.33 -15.72 -13.26
CA GLY A 25 -1.08 -16.12 -13.09
C GLY A 25 -1.94 -15.08 -12.36
N GLY A 26 -1.33 -13.95 -11.96
CA GLY A 26 -1.94 -12.92 -11.15
C GLY A 26 -2.41 -13.39 -9.76
N ALA A 27 -3.02 -12.47 -9.03
CA ALA A 27 -3.66 -12.71 -7.74
C ALA A 27 -5.12 -12.31 -7.80
N LEU A 28 -6.00 -13.10 -7.17
CA LEU A 28 -7.40 -12.69 -7.01
C LEU A 28 -7.45 -11.44 -6.15
N GLY A 29 -8.17 -10.40 -6.56
CA GLY A 29 -8.11 -9.09 -5.92
C GLY A 29 -9.46 -8.44 -5.70
N SER A 30 -9.58 -7.68 -4.61
CA SER A 30 -10.60 -6.64 -4.47
C SER A 30 -9.99 -5.36 -3.87
N VAL A 31 -10.79 -4.31 -3.70
CA VAL A 31 -10.35 -3.02 -3.17
C VAL A 31 -11.43 -2.36 -2.32
N ASP A 32 -11.00 -1.63 -1.31
CA ASP A 32 -11.82 -0.67 -0.57
C ASP A 32 -11.14 0.71 -0.64
N VAL A 33 -11.89 1.68 -1.16
CA VAL A 33 -11.48 3.09 -1.21
C VAL A 33 -12.34 3.83 -0.20
N ARG A 34 -11.71 4.36 0.86
CA ARG A 34 -12.42 4.90 2.03
C ARG A 34 -12.19 6.39 2.25
N GLY A 35 -11.02 6.89 1.89
CA GLY A 35 -10.73 8.31 1.97
C GLY A 35 -11.61 9.16 1.05
N GLY A 36 -11.86 10.42 1.41
CA GLY A 36 -12.69 11.34 0.62
C GLY A 36 -12.03 11.96 -0.62
N GLY A 37 -10.69 11.91 -0.73
CA GLY A 37 -9.91 12.45 -1.85
C GLY A 37 -9.04 11.41 -2.57
N PRO A 38 -9.59 10.30 -3.06
CA PRO A 38 -8.79 9.23 -3.65
C PRO A 38 -8.21 9.61 -5.02
N GLY A 39 -6.99 9.14 -5.28
CA GLY A 39 -6.42 9.05 -6.63
C GLY A 39 -6.19 7.57 -6.94
N THR A 40 -7.00 7.00 -7.83
CA THR A 40 -6.98 5.56 -8.09
C THR A 40 -7.07 5.24 -9.59
N ARG A 41 -6.65 4.03 -9.94
CA ARG A 41 -6.77 3.45 -11.27
C ARG A 41 -7.38 2.05 -11.18
N GLU A 42 -8.29 1.74 -12.12
CA GLU A 42 -8.86 0.40 -12.35
C GLU A 42 -9.54 -0.26 -11.14
N THR A 43 -10.07 0.54 -10.21
CA THR A 43 -10.75 0.03 -9.00
C THR A 43 -12.11 -0.59 -9.28
N ASP A 44 -12.84 -0.10 -10.29
CA ASP A 44 -14.15 -0.64 -10.66
C ASP A 44 -14.08 -2.10 -11.09
N LEU A 45 -13.01 -2.49 -11.80
CA LEU A 45 -12.81 -3.87 -12.25
C LEU A 45 -12.78 -4.87 -11.08
N LEU A 46 -12.33 -4.41 -9.91
CA LEU A 46 -12.16 -5.22 -8.69
C LEU A 46 -13.44 -5.39 -7.86
N GLN A 47 -14.58 -4.90 -8.36
CA GLN A 47 -15.86 -5.13 -7.71
C GLN A 47 -16.30 -6.59 -7.90
N PRO A 48 -16.88 -7.25 -6.87
CA PRO A 48 -17.24 -8.68 -6.94
C PRO A 48 -18.23 -9.08 -8.03
N HIS A 49 -18.91 -8.14 -8.68
CA HIS A 49 -19.86 -8.40 -9.77
C HIS A 49 -19.23 -8.37 -11.16
N ASN A 50 -17.93 -8.04 -11.28
CA ASN A 50 -17.22 -7.94 -12.55
C ASN A 50 -16.46 -9.23 -12.88
N THR A 51 -16.20 -9.44 -14.16
CA THR A 51 -15.68 -10.70 -14.71
C THR A 51 -14.20 -10.95 -14.41
N VAL A 52 -13.39 -9.89 -14.32
CA VAL A 52 -11.93 -10.02 -14.17
C VAL A 52 -11.59 -9.92 -12.69
N GLU A 53 -11.27 -11.06 -12.09
CA GLU A 53 -11.00 -11.15 -10.66
C GLU A 53 -9.50 -11.09 -10.33
N ARG A 54 -8.62 -11.19 -11.33
CA ARG A 54 -7.17 -11.34 -11.13
C ARG A 54 -6.39 -10.13 -11.62
N VAL A 55 -5.51 -9.63 -10.76
CA VAL A 55 -4.55 -8.55 -11.05
C VAL A 55 -3.16 -9.11 -11.23
N HIS A 56 -2.36 -8.46 -12.08
CA HIS A 56 -0.99 -8.89 -12.38
C HIS A 56 0.04 -8.09 -11.59
N ALA A 57 -0.30 -6.84 -11.24
CA ALA A 57 0.44 -6.02 -10.31
C ALA A 57 -0.47 -5.01 -9.63
N VAL A 58 -0.08 -4.50 -8.46
CA VAL A 58 -0.64 -3.28 -7.87
C VAL A 58 0.44 -2.20 -7.84
N VAL A 59 0.09 -0.98 -8.24
CA VAL A 59 0.99 0.17 -8.24
C VAL A 59 0.62 1.14 -7.12
N LEU A 60 1.58 1.40 -6.25
CA LEU A 60 1.52 2.46 -5.24
C LEU A 60 2.54 3.51 -5.65
N ALA A 61 2.14 4.77 -5.80
CA ALA A 61 3.06 5.81 -6.28
C ALA A 61 2.87 7.15 -5.55
N GLY A 62 3.94 7.95 -5.53
CA GLY A 62 3.85 9.38 -5.21
C GLY A 62 3.36 10.21 -6.40
N GLY A 63 3.52 11.52 -6.33
CA GLY A 63 3.18 12.47 -7.40
C GLY A 63 1.70 12.80 -7.53
N SER A 64 0.86 12.40 -6.57
CA SER A 64 -0.60 12.56 -6.63
C SER A 64 -1.18 11.97 -7.93
N ALA A 65 -2.28 12.51 -8.46
CA ALA A 65 -2.94 11.99 -9.66
C ALA A 65 -2.01 11.84 -10.88
N PHE A 66 -0.92 12.62 -10.97
CA PHE A 66 0.08 12.45 -12.03
C PHE A 66 0.80 11.09 -11.95
N GLY A 67 1.06 10.61 -10.73
CA GLY A 67 1.72 9.32 -10.49
C GLY A 67 0.93 8.10 -10.95
N LEU A 68 -0.36 8.24 -11.25
CA LEU A 68 -1.16 7.17 -11.86
C LEU A 68 -0.59 6.74 -13.24
N ALA A 69 0.17 7.61 -13.90
CA ALA A 69 0.88 7.30 -15.14
C ALA A 69 1.96 6.21 -14.96
N ALA A 70 2.46 5.97 -13.73
CA ALA A 70 3.41 4.89 -13.48
C ALA A 70 2.82 3.50 -13.82
N ALA A 71 1.51 3.34 -13.70
CA ALA A 71 0.84 2.09 -14.07
C ALA A 71 0.97 1.76 -15.57
N ASP A 72 1.07 2.76 -16.44
CA ASP A 72 1.21 2.52 -17.89
C ASP A 72 2.53 1.81 -18.22
N GLY A 73 3.61 2.18 -17.52
CA GLY A 73 4.91 1.51 -17.68
C GLY A 73 4.90 0.07 -17.18
N VAL A 74 4.25 -0.17 -16.04
CA VAL A 74 4.05 -1.52 -15.49
C VAL A 74 3.22 -2.37 -16.45
N MET A 75 2.15 -1.81 -17.02
CA MET A 75 1.35 -2.52 -18.03
C MET A 75 2.16 -2.88 -19.27
N ASN A 76 2.90 -1.93 -19.86
CA ASN A 76 3.67 -2.20 -21.07
C ASN A 76 4.75 -3.27 -20.84
N GLU A 77 5.48 -3.19 -19.74
CA GLU A 77 6.52 -4.17 -19.38
C GLU A 77 5.92 -5.57 -19.11
N LEU A 78 4.75 -5.68 -18.45
CA LEU A 78 4.05 -6.97 -18.31
C LEU A 78 3.60 -7.51 -19.66
N ALA A 79 3.07 -6.65 -20.54
CA ALA A 79 2.59 -7.04 -21.85
C ALA A 79 3.74 -7.56 -22.74
N GLU A 80 4.91 -6.93 -22.70
CA GLU A 80 6.13 -7.37 -23.39
C GLU A 80 6.60 -8.75 -22.92
N GLN A 81 6.37 -9.08 -21.65
CA GLN A 81 6.64 -10.40 -21.07
C GLN A 81 5.52 -11.42 -21.32
N GLY A 82 4.47 -11.03 -22.05
CA GLY A 82 3.31 -11.87 -22.31
C GLY A 82 2.52 -12.20 -21.05
N ILE A 83 2.52 -11.33 -20.04
CA ILE A 83 1.75 -11.48 -18.80
C ILE A 83 0.49 -10.62 -18.89
N GLY A 84 -0.68 -11.21 -18.67
CA GLY A 84 -1.94 -10.48 -18.73
C GLY A 84 -3.13 -11.40 -18.96
N PHE A 85 -4.33 -10.80 -18.92
CA PHE A 85 -5.58 -11.47 -19.22
C PHE A 85 -5.62 -11.91 -20.70
N PRO A 86 -5.77 -13.20 -21.00
CA PRO A 86 -5.82 -13.70 -22.37
C PRO A 86 -7.19 -13.39 -23.01
N VAL A 87 -7.24 -12.36 -23.87
CA VAL A 87 -8.52 -11.82 -24.39
C VAL A 87 -9.35 -12.86 -25.14
N PHE A 88 -8.71 -13.82 -25.81
CA PHE A 88 -9.38 -14.89 -26.58
C PHE A 88 -9.39 -16.25 -25.87
N GLY A 89 -9.00 -16.28 -24.59
CA GLY A 89 -8.76 -17.51 -23.84
C GLY A 89 -7.35 -18.09 -24.09
N GLU A 90 -6.92 -19.00 -23.21
CA GLU A 90 -5.56 -19.57 -23.26
C GLU A 90 -5.33 -20.47 -24.49
N ASP A 91 -6.40 -21.04 -25.06
CA ASP A 91 -6.33 -21.98 -26.19
C ASP A 91 -6.16 -21.27 -27.56
N LYS A 92 -6.22 -19.94 -27.59
CA LYS A 92 -6.16 -19.15 -28.84
C LYS A 92 -5.06 -18.10 -28.75
N PRO A 93 -4.13 -18.03 -29.73
CA PRO A 93 -3.17 -16.94 -29.82
C PRO A 93 -3.91 -15.59 -29.88
N GLY A 94 -3.45 -14.61 -29.13
CA GLY A 94 -4.11 -13.32 -29.04
C GLY A 94 -3.42 -12.35 -28.10
N PRO A 95 -3.93 -11.11 -28.02
CA PRO A 95 -3.39 -10.11 -27.09
C PRO A 95 -3.62 -10.55 -25.65
N ARG A 96 -2.63 -10.27 -24.79
CA ARG A 96 -2.75 -10.33 -23.34
C ARG A 96 -2.83 -8.92 -22.79
N VAL A 97 -3.83 -8.67 -21.94
CA VAL A 97 -4.08 -7.35 -21.34
C VAL A 97 -3.75 -7.43 -19.85
N PRO A 98 -2.61 -6.88 -19.40
CA PRO A 98 -2.31 -6.77 -17.98
C PRO A 98 -3.39 -5.98 -17.25
N ILE A 99 -3.60 -6.33 -15.98
CA ILE A 99 -4.55 -5.66 -15.08
C ILE A 99 -3.74 -5.09 -13.94
N VAL A 100 -3.65 -3.76 -13.90
CA VAL A 100 -2.71 -3.03 -13.04
C VAL A 100 -3.44 -1.88 -12.34
N PRO A 101 -4.25 -2.20 -11.31
CA PRO A 101 -4.82 -1.17 -10.46
C PRO A 101 -3.74 -0.47 -9.66
N GLY A 102 -4.07 0.73 -9.18
CA GLY A 102 -3.14 1.48 -8.35
C GLY A 102 -3.80 2.60 -7.57
N ALA A 103 -3.03 3.12 -6.63
CA ALA A 103 -3.39 4.26 -5.81
C ALA A 103 -2.16 5.17 -5.62
N VAL A 104 -2.42 6.45 -5.35
CA VAL A 104 -1.36 7.46 -5.23
C VAL A 104 -1.43 8.24 -3.93
N ILE A 105 -0.26 8.63 -3.42
CA ILE A 105 -0.13 9.60 -2.33
C ILE A 105 0.19 10.99 -2.88
N PHE A 106 -0.13 12.01 -2.09
CA PHE A 106 0.33 13.37 -2.34
C PHE A 106 1.62 13.64 -1.56
N ASP A 107 2.74 13.77 -2.29
CA ASP A 107 4.08 14.07 -1.76
C ASP A 107 4.71 15.33 -2.42
N LEU A 108 3.93 16.09 -3.19
CA LEU A 108 4.42 17.28 -3.91
C LEU A 108 4.80 18.46 -2.99
N LEU A 109 4.65 18.29 -1.66
CA LEU A 109 5.10 19.24 -0.65
C LEU A 109 6.60 19.14 -0.38
N VAL A 110 7.15 17.94 -0.54
CA VAL A 110 8.54 17.65 -0.21
C VAL A 110 9.44 17.72 -1.43
N GLY A 111 8.85 17.82 -2.62
CA GLY A 111 9.53 18.19 -3.86
C GLY A 111 8.64 18.10 -5.11
N PRO A 112 9.10 18.60 -6.27
CA PRO A 112 8.26 18.75 -7.46
C PRO A 112 8.18 17.51 -8.35
N SER A 113 8.98 16.46 -8.12
CA SER A 113 9.07 15.32 -9.04
C SER A 113 7.78 14.52 -9.08
N ARG A 114 7.50 13.93 -10.24
CA ARG A 114 6.30 13.13 -10.48
C ARG A 114 6.72 11.85 -11.20
N PRO A 115 6.58 10.66 -10.58
CA PRO A 115 6.91 9.43 -11.26
C PRO A 115 5.94 9.20 -12.42
N GLY A 116 6.46 8.66 -13.53
CA GLY A 116 5.71 8.34 -14.73
C GLY A 116 5.96 6.90 -15.19
N PRO A 117 5.66 6.60 -16.46
CA PRO A 117 5.77 5.25 -17.00
C PRO A 117 7.17 4.62 -16.82
N GLU A 118 8.25 5.39 -17.01
CA GLU A 118 9.61 4.84 -16.91
C GLU A 118 9.92 4.36 -15.48
N GLU A 119 9.53 5.14 -14.46
CA GLU A 119 9.71 4.80 -13.06
C GLU A 119 8.85 3.59 -12.64
N GLY A 120 7.62 3.50 -13.16
CA GLY A 120 6.76 2.34 -12.96
C GLY A 120 7.36 1.06 -13.55
N ALA A 121 7.82 1.12 -14.80
CA ALA A 121 8.48 -0.02 -15.45
C ALA A 121 9.77 -0.42 -14.71
N ALA A 122 10.56 0.54 -14.23
CA ALA A 122 11.76 0.27 -13.43
C ALA A 122 11.43 -0.45 -12.12
N ALA A 123 10.39 -0.02 -11.40
CA ALA A 123 9.92 -0.68 -10.18
C ALA A 123 9.45 -2.12 -10.45
N LEU A 124 8.72 -2.37 -11.56
CA LEU A 124 8.34 -3.73 -11.93
C LEU A 124 9.55 -4.59 -12.29
N ARG A 125 10.51 -4.09 -13.07
CA ARG A 125 11.74 -4.82 -13.39
C ARG A 125 12.51 -5.21 -12.13
N ALA A 126 12.56 -4.33 -11.13
CA ALA A 126 13.12 -4.67 -9.83
C ALA A 126 12.36 -5.85 -9.18
N ALA A 127 11.03 -5.81 -9.15
CA ALA A 127 10.19 -6.88 -8.59
C ALA A 127 10.38 -8.22 -9.30
N LEU A 128 10.65 -8.21 -10.62
CA LEU A 128 10.89 -9.41 -11.42
C LEU A 128 12.26 -10.05 -11.16
N ILE A 129 13.26 -9.26 -10.74
CA ILE A 129 14.59 -9.77 -10.36
C ILE A 129 14.53 -10.43 -8.98
N GLY A 130 13.80 -9.82 -8.04
CA GLY A 130 13.65 -10.34 -6.68
C GLY A 130 12.76 -9.44 -5.84
N SER A 131 12.25 -9.96 -4.73
CA SER A 131 11.45 -9.17 -3.80
C SER A 131 12.34 -8.29 -2.92
N ASP A 132 12.12 -6.98 -2.92
CA ASP A 132 12.73 -6.03 -2.01
C ASP A 132 11.80 -5.77 -0.81
N GLU A 133 12.20 -6.22 0.37
CA GLU A 133 11.43 -6.04 1.62
C GLU A 133 11.92 -4.85 2.46
N SER A 134 12.71 -3.96 1.87
CA SER A 134 13.16 -2.74 2.52
C SER A 134 11.97 -1.88 2.96
N MET A 135 12.09 -1.24 4.12
CA MET A 135 11.07 -0.37 4.71
C MET A 135 11.62 1.04 4.96
N GLY A 136 10.73 1.99 5.21
CA GLY A 136 11.05 3.40 5.44
C GLY A 136 10.98 4.21 4.15
N SER A 137 12.03 4.98 3.87
CA SER A 137 12.06 5.93 2.75
C SER A 137 12.49 5.28 1.43
N VAL A 138 11.70 4.33 0.96
CA VAL A 138 11.90 3.61 -0.33
C VAL A 138 10.62 3.62 -1.16
N GLY A 139 10.75 3.55 -2.48
CA GLY A 139 9.62 3.49 -3.39
C GLY A 139 8.66 4.66 -3.21
N ALA A 140 7.36 4.36 -3.13
CA ALA A 140 6.34 5.37 -2.85
C ALA A 140 6.44 5.97 -1.43
N GLY A 141 7.22 5.35 -0.54
CA GLY A 141 7.54 5.88 0.79
C GLY A 141 8.61 6.97 0.81
N VAL A 142 9.30 7.26 -0.30
CA VAL A 142 10.33 8.31 -0.35
C VAL A 142 9.76 9.68 0.00
N GLY A 143 8.64 10.05 -0.63
CA GLY A 143 8.00 11.34 -0.43
C GLY A 143 7.00 11.39 0.73
N ALA A 144 6.77 10.26 1.39
CA ALA A 144 5.69 10.12 2.37
C ALA A 144 5.93 10.92 3.66
N THR A 145 4.83 11.42 4.23
CA THR A 145 4.73 12.21 5.46
C THR A 145 3.61 11.67 6.35
N ALA A 146 3.89 11.45 7.63
CA ALA A 146 2.92 10.92 8.58
C ALA A 146 2.64 11.94 9.68
N GLY A 147 1.56 12.72 9.50
CA GLY A 147 1.29 13.90 10.30
C GLY A 147 2.47 14.87 10.23
N LYS A 148 3.22 15.01 11.33
CA LYS A 148 4.41 15.89 11.40
C LYS A 148 5.73 15.24 11.06
N LEU A 149 5.76 13.92 10.82
CA LEU A 149 6.99 13.16 10.66
C LEU A 149 7.19 12.72 9.22
N ARG A 150 8.40 12.23 8.93
CA ARG A 150 8.63 11.32 7.80
C ARG A 150 7.68 10.13 7.92
N GLY A 151 6.94 9.88 6.84
CA GLY A 151 6.22 8.64 6.63
C GLY A 151 7.13 7.60 5.96
N GLY A 152 6.54 6.62 5.29
CA GLY A 152 7.34 5.64 4.57
C GLY A 152 6.54 4.48 4.01
N PHE A 153 7.27 3.49 3.50
CA PHE A 153 6.74 2.18 3.15
C PHE A 153 7.01 1.18 4.29
N GLY A 154 6.06 0.32 4.61
CA GLY A 154 6.18 -0.63 5.70
C GLY A 154 5.48 -1.95 5.41
N LEU A 155 6.01 -3.00 6.02
CA LEU A 155 5.56 -4.37 5.92
C LEU A 155 5.25 -4.93 7.30
N ALA A 156 4.25 -5.80 7.38
CA ALA A 156 4.00 -6.64 8.55
C ALA A 156 3.26 -7.92 8.14
N THR A 157 3.46 -8.99 8.89
CA THR A 157 2.92 -10.32 8.59
C THR A 157 2.29 -10.94 9.83
N ARG A 158 1.20 -11.66 9.64
CA ARG A 158 0.46 -12.42 10.65
C ARG A 158 0.16 -13.81 10.13
N ARG A 159 0.33 -14.80 10.98
CA ARG A 159 -0.10 -16.17 10.70
C ARG A 159 -1.47 -16.41 11.31
N VAL A 160 -2.39 -16.94 10.51
CA VAL A 160 -3.77 -17.21 10.88
C VAL A 160 -4.10 -18.63 10.48
N ARG A 161 -4.15 -19.54 11.45
CA ARG A 161 -4.26 -20.99 11.19
C ARG A 161 -3.10 -21.44 10.29
N ASP A 162 -3.43 -22.00 9.13
CA ASP A 162 -2.50 -22.49 8.11
C ASP A 162 -2.20 -21.43 7.03
N TYR A 163 -2.77 -20.23 7.17
CA TYR A 163 -2.63 -19.13 6.22
C TYR A 163 -1.73 -18.02 6.77
N GLU A 164 -1.24 -17.20 5.86
CA GLU A 164 -0.54 -15.95 6.16
C GLU A 164 -1.35 -14.75 5.65
N VAL A 165 -1.31 -13.65 6.41
CA VAL A 165 -1.84 -12.35 6.05
C VAL A 165 -0.71 -11.34 6.21
N SER A 166 -0.30 -10.73 5.10
CA SER A 166 0.76 -9.72 5.04
C SER A 166 0.17 -8.37 4.62
N ALA A 167 0.69 -7.27 5.14
CA ALA A 167 0.31 -5.91 4.73
C ALA A 167 1.53 -5.18 4.17
N ALA A 168 1.34 -4.45 3.07
CA ALA A 168 2.33 -3.59 2.43
C ALA A 168 1.74 -2.18 2.28
N MET A 169 2.19 -1.25 3.10
CA MET A 169 1.55 0.06 3.30
C MET A 169 2.51 1.22 3.05
N VAL A 170 2.04 2.23 2.33
CA VAL A 170 2.65 3.55 2.26
C VAL A 170 1.92 4.46 3.24
N ALA A 171 2.57 4.76 4.36
CA ALA A 171 2.05 5.65 5.40
C ALA A 171 2.32 7.11 5.02
N ASN A 172 1.33 7.74 4.38
CA ASN A 172 1.31 9.19 4.18
C ASN A 172 0.02 9.83 4.75
N PRO A 173 -0.37 9.65 6.02
CA PRO A 173 -1.61 10.23 6.55
C PRO A 173 -1.54 11.74 6.82
N VAL A 174 -2.68 12.44 6.73
CA VAL A 174 -2.83 13.79 7.32
C VAL A 174 -2.86 13.69 8.85
N GLY A 175 -3.55 12.68 9.36
CA GLY A 175 -3.67 12.41 10.79
C GLY A 175 -2.33 12.15 11.47
N GLU A 176 -2.32 12.35 12.78
CA GLU A 176 -1.14 12.11 13.60
C GLU A 176 -0.99 10.61 13.88
N VAL A 177 0.25 10.13 13.84
CA VAL A 177 0.64 8.75 14.22
C VAL A 177 1.11 8.66 15.68
N ILE A 178 1.36 9.81 16.31
CA ILE A 178 1.79 9.94 17.70
C ILE A 178 0.71 10.70 18.48
N GLU A 179 0.40 10.22 19.68
CA GLU A 179 -0.40 10.95 20.65
C GLU A 179 0.41 12.15 21.20
N PRO A 180 0.02 13.40 20.93
CA PRO A 180 0.88 14.56 21.22
C PRO A 180 1.18 14.78 22.70
N GLN A 181 0.35 14.29 23.60
CA GLN A 181 0.52 14.46 25.04
C GLN A 181 1.56 13.51 25.61
N SER A 182 1.49 12.23 25.24
CA SER A 182 2.36 11.18 25.78
C SER A 182 3.60 10.88 24.93
N GLY A 183 3.61 11.29 23.66
CA GLY A 183 4.67 10.92 22.71
C GLY A 183 4.60 9.47 22.24
N ARG A 184 3.55 8.73 22.60
CA ARG A 184 3.38 7.33 22.20
C ARG A 184 2.80 7.22 20.80
N LEU A 185 3.21 6.20 20.06
CA LEU A 185 2.55 5.82 18.80
C LEU A 185 1.14 5.31 19.09
N TYR A 186 0.14 5.71 18.30
CA TYR A 186 -1.22 5.19 18.47
C TYR A 186 -1.29 3.67 18.19
N GLY A 187 -0.68 3.22 17.09
CA GLY A 187 -0.68 1.80 16.69
C GLY A 187 0.37 0.92 17.41
N ALA A 188 1.15 1.50 18.32
CA ALA A 188 2.14 0.77 19.11
C ALA A 188 2.45 1.48 20.44
N PRO A 189 1.46 1.64 21.34
CA PRO A 189 1.60 2.46 22.55
C PRO A 189 2.59 1.88 23.57
N GLY A 190 3.03 0.63 23.37
CA GLY A 190 4.08 -0.02 24.16
C GLY A 190 5.51 0.21 23.67
N ARG A 191 5.72 0.80 22.48
CA ARG A 191 7.05 1.22 22.02
C ARG A 191 7.51 2.45 22.81
N THR A 192 8.83 2.68 22.82
CA THR A 192 9.43 3.85 23.46
C THR A 192 8.74 5.12 22.95
N PRO A 193 8.17 5.96 23.83
CA PRO A 193 7.59 7.22 23.41
C PRO A 193 8.69 8.17 22.92
N VAL A 194 8.35 9.01 21.94
CA VAL A 194 9.22 10.14 21.58
C VAL A 194 9.14 11.23 22.64
N ASN A 195 10.08 12.17 22.60
CA ASN A 195 10.01 13.41 23.35
C ASN A 195 8.76 14.21 22.93
N ALA A 196 7.73 14.17 23.78
CA ALA A 196 6.43 14.77 23.46
C ALA A 196 6.51 16.29 23.29
N ALA A 197 7.44 16.97 23.99
CA ALA A 197 7.63 18.41 23.82
C ALA A 197 8.26 18.74 22.46
N ALA A 198 9.29 18.00 22.05
CA ALA A 198 9.91 18.14 20.74
C ALA A 198 8.90 17.86 19.61
N TYR A 199 8.11 16.79 19.72
CA TYR A 199 7.08 16.46 18.74
C TYR A 199 5.99 17.55 18.62
N ARG A 200 5.52 18.10 19.75
CA ARG A 200 4.55 19.21 19.72
C ARG A 200 5.10 20.47 19.08
N ALA A 201 6.40 20.72 19.24
CA ALA A 201 7.10 21.87 18.66
C ALA A 201 7.34 21.74 17.15
N LEU A 202 7.25 20.53 16.57
CA LEU A 202 7.37 20.35 15.14
C LEU A 202 6.26 21.12 14.39
N PRO A 203 6.60 21.75 13.26
CA PRO A 203 5.61 22.34 12.39
C PRO A 203 4.68 21.22 11.91
N HIS A 204 3.37 21.44 12.00
CA HIS A 204 2.48 20.64 11.18
C HIS A 204 2.70 21.09 9.73
N PRO A 205 2.71 20.20 8.74
CA PRO A 205 2.65 20.59 7.32
C PRO A 205 1.28 21.23 7.04
N ALA A 206 1.01 22.39 7.65
CA ALA A 206 -0.30 22.98 7.86
C ALA A 206 -0.99 23.43 6.55
N GLU A 207 -0.26 23.40 5.45
CA GLU A 207 -0.74 23.84 4.14
C GLU A 207 -1.26 22.68 3.28
N SER A 208 -0.83 21.44 3.54
CA SER A 208 -1.40 20.28 2.86
C SER A 208 -2.52 19.70 3.66
N LYS A 209 -3.73 19.91 3.17
CA LYS A 209 -4.88 19.13 3.62
C LYS A 209 -5.03 17.81 2.86
N LEU A 210 -4.13 17.50 1.92
CA LEU A 210 -4.21 16.34 1.02
C LEU A 210 -3.08 15.37 1.34
N ASN A 211 -3.33 14.32 2.12
CA ASN A 211 -2.39 13.19 2.23
C ASN A 211 -3.19 11.87 2.06
N THR A 212 -2.55 10.70 2.05
CA THR A 212 -3.21 9.43 1.68
C THR A 212 -2.44 8.24 2.29
N THR A 213 -3.11 7.32 2.99
CA THR A 213 -2.52 6.02 3.36
C THR A 213 -2.99 4.94 2.39
N ILE A 214 -2.07 4.37 1.62
CA ILE A 214 -2.39 3.37 0.58
C ILE A 214 -1.63 2.08 0.79
N GLY A 215 -2.17 0.98 0.31
CA GLY A 215 -1.43 -0.27 0.33
C GLY A 215 -2.24 -1.48 -0.07
N ALA A 216 -1.73 -2.65 0.27
CA ALA A 216 -2.40 -3.90 0.05
C ALA A 216 -2.27 -4.84 1.26
N VAL A 217 -3.31 -5.63 1.47
CA VAL A 217 -3.29 -6.85 2.28
C VAL A 217 -3.18 -8.04 1.33
N LEU A 218 -2.27 -8.95 1.62
CA LEU A 218 -1.93 -10.12 0.83
C LEU A 218 -2.21 -11.37 1.67
N THR A 219 -2.80 -12.40 1.08
CA THR A 219 -2.99 -13.69 1.77
C THR A 219 -2.83 -14.89 0.82
N ASP A 220 -2.45 -16.04 1.37
CA ASP A 220 -2.51 -17.33 0.67
C ASP A 220 -3.83 -18.07 0.91
N ALA A 221 -4.72 -17.52 1.74
CA ALA A 221 -6.05 -18.05 1.96
C ALA A 221 -6.88 -18.00 0.67
N PRO A 222 -7.63 -19.07 0.33
CA PRO A 222 -8.38 -19.15 -0.92
C PRO A 222 -9.69 -18.36 -0.86
N VAL A 223 -9.65 -17.09 -0.50
CA VAL A 223 -10.84 -16.23 -0.40
C VAL A 223 -11.50 -16.00 -1.76
N THR A 224 -12.83 -15.82 -1.76
CA THR A 224 -13.57 -15.31 -2.92
C THR A 224 -13.40 -13.80 -3.06
N THR A 225 -13.76 -13.21 -4.21
CA THR A 225 -13.67 -11.76 -4.46
C THR A 225 -14.45 -10.94 -3.43
N ALA A 226 -15.63 -11.41 -3.02
CA ALA A 226 -16.43 -10.77 -1.97
C ALA A 226 -15.76 -10.87 -0.58
N GLN A 227 -15.11 -11.99 -0.27
CA GLN A 227 -14.35 -12.15 0.97
C GLN A 227 -13.08 -11.29 0.96
N ALA A 228 -12.38 -11.18 -0.17
CA ALA A 228 -11.27 -10.25 -0.35
C ALA A 228 -11.71 -8.79 -0.14
N GLN A 229 -12.87 -8.40 -0.69
CA GLN A 229 -13.44 -7.06 -0.43
C GLN A 229 -13.67 -6.84 1.07
N ARG A 230 -14.20 -7.85 1.78
CA ARG A 230 -14.38 -7.78 3.23
C ARG A 230 -13.05 -7.61 3.98
N LEU A 231 -11.99 -8.30 3.56
CA LEU A 231 -10.65 -8.12 4.11
C LEU A 231 -10.16 -6.68 3.92
N ALA A 232 -10.26 -6.13 2.71
CA ALA A 232 -9.89 -4.74 2.41
C ALA A 232 -10.65 -3.77 3.32
N MET A 233 -11.97 -3.93 3.44
CA MET A 233 -12.80 -3.08 4.31
C MET A 233 -12.33 -3.09 5.77
N THR A 234 -12.07 -4.27 6.35
CA THR A 234 -11.66 -4.37 7.76
C THR A 234 -10.22 -3.96 7.99
N ALA A 235 -9.37 -4.04 6.96
CA ALA A 235 -7.99 -3.59 7.04
C ALA A 235 -7.88 -2.07 7.32
N HIS A 236 -8.88 -1.28 6.90
CA HIS A 236 -8.98 0.14 7.24
C HIS A 236 -9.11 0.39 8.76
N ASP A 237 -9.61 -0.58 9.54
CA ASP A 237 -9.61 -0.48 11.01
C ASP A 237 -8.17 -0.37 11.55
N GLY A 238 -7.19 -1.00 10.88
CA GLY A 238 -5.77 -0.87 11.21
C GLY A 238 -5.23 0.55 10.97
N ILE A 239 -5.68 1.23 9.91
CA ILE A 239 -5.37 2.65 9.70
C ILE A 239 -5.95 3.47 10.86
N ALA A 240 -7.21 3.26 11.22
CA ALA A 240 -7.87 4.02 12.29
C ALA A 240 -7.26 3.79 13.69
N ARG A 241 -6.62 2.64 13.93
CA ARG A 241 -5.85 2.38 15.17
C ARG A 241 -4.48 3.05 15.17
N ALA A 242 -3.83 3.14 14.01
CA ALA A 242 -2.48 3.72 13.89
C ALA A 242 -2.48 5.24 13.66
N VAL A 243 -3.58 5.82 13.17
CA VAL A 243 -3.66 7.20 12.67
C VAL A 243 -4.88 7.91 13.25
N ARG A 244 -4.71 9.16 13.72
CA ARG A 244 -5.82 9.97 14.23
C ARG A 244 -5.77 11.45 13.81
N PRO A 245 -6.82 12.00 13.15
CA PRO A 245 -7.94 11.27 12.54
C PRO A 245 -7.51 10.49 11.29
N ALA A 246 -8.25 9.43 10.94
CA ALA A 246 -8.13 8.70 9.68
C ALA A 246 -9.31 8.99 8.76
N HIS A 247 -9.18 8.70 7.45
CA HIS A 247 -10.26 8.79 6.45
C HIS A 247 -10.91 10.18 6.36
N SER A 248 -10.13 11.24 6.52
CA SER A 248 -10.68 12.59 6.38
C SER A 248 -11.17 12.84 4.93
N PRO A 249 -12.00 13.87 4.70
CA PRO A 249 -12.52 14.18 3.36
C PRO A 249 -11.45 14.44 2.29
N LEU A 250 -10.21 14.67 2.71
CA LEU A 250 -9.08 14.96 1.83
C LEU A 250 -7.99 13.89 1.95
N ASP A 251 -8.21 12.85 2.75
CA ASP A 251 -7.41 11.64 2.69
C ASP A 251 -7.86 10.78 1.50
N GLY A 252 -6.96 10.16 0.76
CA GLY A 252 -7.32 9.24 -0.32
C GLY A 252 -7.21 7.75 0.04
N ASP A 253 -7.35 7.41 1.32
CA ASP A 253 -7.03 6.08 1.86
C ASP A 253 -7.64 4.93 1.05
N THR A 254 -6.78 4.00 0.62
CA THR A 254 -7.15 2.89 -0.29
C THR A 254 -6.38 1.62 0.06
N ILE A 255 -7.09 0.51 0.28
CA ILE A 255 -6.49 -0.81 0.52
C ILE A 255 -6.96 -1.80 -0.54
N PHE A 256 -6.01 -2.41 -1.24
CA PHE A 256 -6.24 -3.59 -2.06
C PHE A 256 -6.16 -4.86 -1.20
N ALA A 257 -6.94 -5.89 -1.49
CA ALA A 257 -6.83 -7.20 -0.85
C ALA A 257 -6.60 -8.26 -1.91
N LEU A 258 -5.47 -8.97 -1.85
CA LEU A 258 -5.01 -9.92 -2.87
C LEU A 258 -4.83 -11.33 -2.28
N SER A 259 -5.19 -12.35 -3.06
CA SER A 259 -4.97 -13.76 -2.74
C SER A 259 -4.12 -14.46 -3.79
N THR A 260 -3.04 -15.13 -3.35
CA THR A 260 -2.18 -15.97 -4.21
C THR A 260 -2.80 -17.34 -4.50
N ALA A 261 -3.90 -17.70 -3.84
CA ALA A 261 -4.52 -19.01 -4.02
C ALA A 261 -4.94 -19.22 -5.49
N LYS A 262 -4.58 -20.38 -6.04
CA LYS A 262 -4.87 -20.71 -7.45
C LYS A 262 -6.37 -20.83 -7.73
N ARG A 263 -7.13 -21.31 -6.74
CA ARG A 263 -8.59 -21.46 -6.84
C ARG A 263 -9.25 -20.88 -5.59
N PRO A 264 -10.23 -19.97 -5.74
CA PRO A 264 -11.02 -19.51 -4.61
C PRO A 264 -11.88 -20.63 -4.05
N ALA A 265 -12.19 -20.54 -2.77
CA ALA A 265 -13.07 -21.42 -2.02
C ALA A 265 -13.84 -20.57 -1.01
N GLU A 266 -15.15 -20.78 -0.89
CA GLU A 266 -15.95 -20.07 0.10
C GLU A 266 -15.52 -20.51 1.51
N LEU A 267 -14.74 -19.68 2.19
CA LEU A 267 -14.33 -19.92 3.56
C LEU A 267 -15.49 -19.66 4.52
N SER A 268 -15.56 -20.41 5.62
CA SER A 268 -16.56 -20.15 6.66
C SER A 268 -16.42 -18.73 7.23
N THR A 269 -17.52 -18.13 7.68
CA THR A 269 -17.52 -16.81 8.32
C THR A 269 -16.52 -16.71 9.46
N GLN A 270 -16.35 -17.78 10.26
CA GLN A 270 -15.37 -17.79 11.36
C GLN A 270 -13.93 -17.62 10.88
N VAL A 271 -13.55 -18.27 9.78
CA VAL A 271 -12.20 -18.14 9.19
C VAL A 271 -12.02 -16.74 8.61
N VAL A 272 -13.02 -16.23 7.88
CA VAL A 272 -12.98 -14.87 7.32
C VAL A 272 -12.84 -13.83 8.42
N THR A 273 -13.57 -13.96 9.54
CA THR A 273 -13.43 -13.05 10.70
C THR A 273 -12.01 -13.04 11.25
N GLN A 274 -11.33 -14.19 11.33
CA GLN A 274 -9.95 -14.26 11.80
C GLN A 274 -8.96 -13.63 10.81
N LEU A 275 -9.17 -13.83 9.50
CA LEU A 275 -8.38 -13.17 8.46
C LEU A 275 -8.58 -11.65 8.47
N CYS A 276 -9.81 -11.16 8.65
CA CYS A 276 -10.13 -9.74 8.79
C CYS A 276 -9.43 -9.09 10.00
N ALA A 277 -9.46 -9.75 11.15
CA ALA A 277 -8.76 -9.26 12.35
C ALA A 277 -7.26 -9.16 12.10
N ALA A 278 -6.66 -10.21 11.53
CA ALA A 278 -5.24 -10.20 11.18
C ALA A 278 -4.87 -9.17 10.12
N ALA A 279 -5.76 -8.89 9.17
CA ALA A 279 -5.57 -7.85 8.17
C ALA A 279 -5.49 -6.46 8.82
N ALA A 280 -6.39 -6.16 9.76
CA ALA A 280 -6.35 -4.91 10.53
C ALA A 280 -5.05 -4.81 11.36
N ASP A 281 -4.67 -5.88 12.07
CA ASP A 281 -3.47 -5.90 12.91
C ASP A 281 -2.17 -5.79 12.08
N ALA A 282 -2.13 -6.39 10.89
CA ALA A 282 -1.00 -6.28 9.97
C ALA A 282 -0.90 -4.86 9.39
N VAL A 283 -2.01 -4.23 9.01
CA VAL A 283 -1.99 -2.84 8.52
C VAL A 283 -1.53 -1.87 9.61
N GLU A 284 -2.04 -2.02 10.83
CA GLU A 284 -1.62 -1.22 11.99
C GLU A 284 -0.10 -1.30 12.21
N GLU A 285 0.47 -2.51 12.24
CA GLU A 285 1.90 -2.67 12.40
C GLU A 285 2.71 -2.21 11.18
N ALA A 286 2.23 -2.45 9.95
CA ALA A 286 2.92 -2.00 8.74
C ALA A 286 3.06 -0.47 8.71
N ILE A 287 2.04 0.28 9.16
CA ILE A 287 2.12 1.74 9.30
C ILE A 287 3.14 2.15 10.37
N VAL A 288 3.15 1.47 11.51
CA VAL A 288 4.18 1.70 12.54
C VAL A 288 5.58 1.43 12.01
N ASN A 289 5.78 0.32 11.29
CA ASN A 289 7.06 -0.03 10.70
C ASN A 289 7.48 0.98 9.61
N ALA A 290 6.55 1.47 8.79
CA ALA A 290 6.80 2.51 7.81
C ALA A 290 7.37 3.80 8.45
N VAL A 291 6.69 4.31 9.48
CA VAL A 291 7.07 5.54 10.19
C VAL A 291 8.38 5.38 10.96
N THR A 292 8.55 4.25 11.65
CA THR A 292 9.73 4.02 12.49
C THR A 292 10.99 3.67 11.69
N ALA A 293 10.85 3.05 10.51
CA ALA A 293 11.94 2.76 9.60
C ALA A 293 12.33 3.96 8.71
N ALA A 294 11.49 5.00 8.64
CA ALA A 294 11.74 6.19 7.82
C ALA A 294 13.10 6.84 8.12
N ASN A 295 13.79 7.28 7.07
CA ASN A 295 15.06 7.99 7.20
C ASN A 295 14.85 9.51 7.22
N PRO A 296 15.70 10.26 7.96
CA PRO A 296 15.71 11.71 7.89
C PRO A 296 15.95 12.20 6.46
N GLY A 297 15.33 13.31 6.07
CA GLY A 297 15.46 13.87 4.73
C GLY A 297 14.32 14.83 4.39
N LEU A 298 14.46 15.53 3.26
CA LEU A 298 13.44 16.43 2.71
C LEU A 298 12.93 17.51 3.69
N GLY A 299 13.78 17.91 4.65
CA GLY A 299 13.45 18.93 5.65
C GLY A 299 12.48 18.47 6.75
N LEU A 300 12.21 17.16 6.86
CA LEU A 300 11.27 16.58 7.83
C LEU A 300 12.01 15.71 8.85
N SER A 301 11.51 15.70 10.09
CA SER A 301 12.04 14.87 11.18
C SER A 301 11.54 13.42 11.05
N ALA A 302 12.43 12.46 11.26
CA ALA A 302 12.06 11.06 11.40
C ALA A 302 11.70 10.75 12.85
N TYR A 303 10.94 9.68 13.07
CA TYR A 303 10.59 9.19 14.41
C TYR A 303 11.81 9.02 15.32
N ARG A 304 12.91 8.48 14.76
CA ARG A 304 14.17 8.23 15.50
C ARG A 304 14.85 9.51 16.00
N ASP A 305 14.61 10.65 15.36
CA ASP A 305 15.23 11.93 15.72
C ASP A 305 14.60 12.54 16.98
N LEU A 306 13.45 12.00 17.39
CA LEU A 306 12.69 12.48 18.55
C LEU A 306 12.77 11.51 19.73
N LEU A 307 13.55 10.44 19.65
CA LEU A 307 13.83 9.59 20.79
C LEU A 307 14.81 10.32 21.72
N ASP A 308 14.59 10.22 23.04
CA ASP A 308 15.51 10.75 24.05
C ASP A 308 16.83 9.96 24.12
#